data_AF-M7XA59-F1
#
_entry.id   AF-M7XA59-F1
#
_cell.length_a   1.000
_cell.length_b   1.000
_cell.length_c   1.000
_cell.angle_alpha   90.00
_cell.angle_beta   90.00
_cell.angle_gamma   90.00
#
_symmetry.space_group_name_H-M   'P 1'
#
loop_
_entity.id
_entity.type
_entity.pdbx_description
1 polymer ?
#
loop_
_entity_poly.entity_id
_entity_poly.type
_entity_poly.pdbx_seq_one_letter_code
_entity_poly.pdbx_strand_id
1 'polypeptide(L)'
;MPPRPIKNRFEIHRPYITQEEDEIIKLTAQYTARNGSNFVKTLAEREQKNPTFAFLHKNHPNYPYFAQLCESYNQCLHPKQQYIQFLNKTMGNTQILIKYSKMRADYEKEIEEIKKKNEEDKKREEELNLSINWNDFVVVETIDFNDFIETEHQNIFLDEMEQNTEEEIKQETKEEENQNDNDEITKIKKGNQYGEVKQECPLCHRLIPLSEMDKHMKIELSSKTMKSQQK
;
A
#
# COMPACT_ATOMS: atom_id res chain seq x y z
N MET A 1 -1.92 12.61 -5.87
CA MET A 1 -1.62 11.18 -5.86
C MET A 1 -2.92 10.40 -6.06
N PRO A 2 -3.06 9.63 -7.15
CA PRO A 2 -4.18 8.75 -7.39
C PRO A 2 -4.17 7.65 -6.33
N PRO A 3 -5.33 7.05 -6.04
CA PRO A 3 -5.42 5.99 -5.05
C PRO A 3 -4.55 4.80 -5.47
N ARG A 4 -3.83 4.22 -4.50
CA ARG A 4 -2.97 3.05 -4.71
C ARG A 4 -3.79 1.90 -5.31
N PRO A 5 -3.39 1.31 -6.45
CA PRO A 5 -4.11 0.21 -7.06
C PRO A 5 -3.95 -1.06 -6.23
N ILE A 6 -4.93 -1.97 -6.35
CA ILE A 6 -4.87 -3.32 -5.76
C ILE A 6 -3.56 -3.99 -6.18
N LYS A 7 -2.82 -4.57 -5.24
CA LYS A 7 -1.56 -5.29 -5.53
C LYS A 7 -1.81 -6.50 -6.45
N ASN A 8 -0.92 -6.74 -7.41
CA ASN A 8 -0.95 -7.94 -8.24
C ASN A 8 -0.57 -9.18 -7.42
N ARG A 9 -1.57 -9.83 -6.83
CA ARG A 9 -1.38 -11.00 -5.95
C ARG A 9 -0.84 -12.26 -6.65
N PHE A 10 -1.06 -12.37 -7.97
CA PHE A 10 -0.75 -13.57 -8.75
C PHE A 10 0.32 -13.34 -9.82
N GLU A 11 0.89 -12.15 -9.88
CA GLU A 11 2.01 -11.86 -10.75
C GLU A 11 3.30 -12.19 -9.99
N ILE A 12 3.91 -13.31 -10.35
CA ILE A 12 5.11 -13.82 -9.70
C ILE A 12 6.21 -13.89 -10.74
N HIS A 13 7.26 -13.10 -10.55
CA HIS A 13 8.42 -13.11 -11.43
C HIS A 13 9.27 -14.36 -11.18
N ARG A 14 9.40 -15.21 -12.20
CA ARG A 14 10.20 -16.45 -12.11
C ARG A 14 11.70 -16.09 -12.19
N PRO A 15 12.51 -16.47 -11.19
CA PRO A 15 13.96 -16.31 -11.27
C PRO A 15 14.60 -17.28 -12.29
N TYR A 16 15.86 -17.05 -12.61
CA TYR A 16 16.64 -17.96 -13.48
C TYR A 16 16.97 -19.25 -12.72
N ILE A 17 16.06 -20.22 -12.77
CA ILE A 17 16.18 -21.54 -12.13
C ILE A 17 15.93 -22.67 -13.12
N THR A 18 16.47 -23.85 -12.81
CA THR A 18 16.23 -25.07 -13.59
C THR A 18 14.76 -25.48 -13.52
N GLN A 19 14.30 -26.31 -14.45
CA GLN A 19 12.93 -26.79 -14.44
C GLN A 19 12.65 -27.69 -13.22
N GLU A 20 13.59 -28.54 -12.86
CA GLU A 20 13.46 -29.46 -11.72
C GLU A 20 13.31 -28.69 -10.39
N GLU A 21 14.17 -27.68 -10.16
CA GLU A 21 14.08 -26.83 -8.97
C GLU A 21 12.75 -26.07 -8.91
N ASP A 22 12.25 -25.58 -10.04
CA ASP A 22 10.97 -24.87 -10.12
C ASP A 22 9.78 -25.76 -9.74
N GLU A 23 9.78 -27.02 -10.21
CA GLU A 23 8.77 -28.00 -9.85
C GLU A 23 8.81 -28.34 -8.36
N ILE A 24 10.02 -28.50 -7.79
CA ILE A 24 10.21 -28.74 -6.35
C ILE A 24 9.72 -27.54 -5.52
N ILE A 25 10.07 -26.31 -5.92
CA ILE A 25 9.63 -25.09 -5.24
C ILE A 25 8.10 -24.96 -5.29
N LYS A 26 7.48 -25.18 -6.45
CA LYS A 26 6.01 -25.12 -6.58
C LYS A 26 5.32 -26.19 -5.73
N LEU A 27 5.83 -27.41 -5.76
CA LEU A 27 5.25 -28.52 -5.01
C LEU A 27 5.35 -28.27 -3.49
N THR A 28 6.53 -27.89 -3.01
CA THR A 28 6.74 -27.53 -1.60
C THR A 28 5.89 -26.35 -1.17
N ALA A 29 5.71 -25.33 -2.03
CA ALA A 29 4.86 -24.19 -1.76
C ALA A 29 3.37 -24.59 -1.65
N GLN A 30 2.88 -25.53 -2.48
CA GLN A 30 1.51 -26.05 -2.36
C GLN A 30 1.28 -26.80 -1.04
N TYR A 31 2.20 -27.68 -0.65
CA TYR A 31 2.11 -28.38 0.63
C TYR A 31 2.22 -27.42 1.82
N THR A 32 3.03 -26.39 1.69
CA THR A 32 3.16 -25.31 2.69
C THR A 32 1.86 -24.53 2.82
N ALA A 33 1.23 -24.14 1.72
CA ALA A 33 -0.03 -23.40 1.74
C ALA A 33 -1.17 -24.21 2.41
N ARG A 34 -1.15 -25.53 2.29
CA ARG A 34 -2.14 -26.42 2.92
C ARG A 34 -1.87 -26.69 4.41
N ASN A 35 -0.62 -26.94 4.78
CA ASN A 35 -0.25 -27.38 6.13
C ASN A 35 0.22 -26.24 7.06
N GLY A 36 0.48 -25.05 6.50
CA GLY A 36 0.93 -23.87 7.22
C GLY A 36 2.45 -23.82 7.49
N SER A 37 2.88 -22.78 8.19
CA SER A 37 4.31 -22.45 8.41
C SER A 37 5.07 -23.47 9.26
N ASN A 38 4.37 -24.26 10.08
CA ASN A 38 4.97 -25.34 10.87
C ASN A 38 5.58 -26.43 9.96
N PHE A 39 4.96 -26.70 8.81
CA PHE A 39 5.48 -27.64 7.82
C PHE A 39 6.84 -27.20 7.28
N VAL A 40 7.00 -25.92 6.96
CA VAL A 40 8.28 -25.37 6.45
C VAL A 40 9.39 -25.50 7.48
N LYS A 41 9.10 -25.18 8.75
CA LYS A 41 10.10 -25.30 9.84
C LYS A 41 10.60 -26.75 9.97
N THR A 42 9.66 -27.69 10.05
CA THR A 42 9.99 -29.12 10.16
C THR A 42 10.71 -29.68 8.93
N LEU A 43 10.34 -29.22 7.73
CA LEU A 43 11.01 -29.62 6.50
C LEU A 43 12.43 -29.05 6.43
N ALA A 44 12.61 -27.78 6.79
CA ALA A 44 13.91 -27.11 6.81
C ALA A 44 14.87 -27.73 7.83
N GLU A 45 14.38 -28.17 8.99
CA GLU A 45 15.18 -28.89 9.99
C GLU A 45 15.64 -30.28 9.50
N ARG A 46 14.76 -31.03 8.81
CA ARG A 46 15.08 -32.36 8.28
C ARG A 46 16.04 -32.31 7.10
N GLU A 47 15.80 -31.39 6.17
CA GLU A 47 16.52 -31.27 4.91
C GLU A 47 17.64 -30.23 4.95
N GLN A 48 18.10 -29.81 6.13
CA GLN A 48 19.12 -28.77 6.28
C GLN A 48 20.43 -29.08 5.53
N LYS A 49 20.77 -30.36 5.37
CA LYS A 49 21.98 -30.81 4.66
C LYS A 49 21.80 -30.89 3.15
N ASN A 50 20.58 -30.80 2.65
CA ASN A 50 20.26 -31.00 1.25
C ASN A 50 20.22 -29.66 0.50
N PRO A 51 21.14 -29.40 -0.45
CA PRO A 51 21.18 -28.14 -1.20
C PRO A 51 19.90 -27.86 -1.99
N THR A 52 19.17 -28.90 -2.40
CA THR A 52 17.92 -28.76 -3.16
C THR A 52 16.84 -28.00 -2.38
N PHE A 53 16.85 -28.11 -1.04
CA PHE A 53 15.90 -27.40 -0.15
C PHE A 53 16.49 -26.14 0.48
N ALA A 54 17.69 -25.69 0.06
CA ALA A 54 18.32 -24.48 0.58
C ALA A 54 17.47 -23.22 0.38
N PHE A 55 16.56 -23.22 -0.61
CA PHE A 55 15.63 -22.12 -0.86
C PHE A 55 14.62 -21.88 0.26
N LEU A 56 14.45 -22.81 1.21
CA LEU A 56 13.60 -22.62 2.39
C LEU A 56 14.17 -21.59 3.38
N HIS A 57 15.47 -21.30 3.30
CA HIS A 57 16.12 -20.29 4.14
C HIS A 57 15.97 -18.90 3.56
N LYS A 58 15.67 -17.91 4.41
CA LYS A 58 15.46 -16.50 4.01
C LYS A 58 16.64 -15.86 3.27
N ASN A 59 17.85 -16.33 3.55
CA ASN A 59 19.08 -15.81 2.94
C ASN A 59 19.26 -16.27 1.48
N HIS A 60 18.47 -17.24 1.01
CA HIS A 60 18.62 -17.79 -0.33
C HIS A 60 17.96 -16.89 -1.40
N PRO A 61 18.59 -16.68 -2.57
CA PRO A 61 18.03 -15.84 -3.64
C PRO A 61 16.63 -16.24 -4.12
N ASN A 62 16.30 -17.54 -4.04
CA ASN A 62 15.00 -18.08 -4.46
C ASN A 62 13.92 -18.05 -3.35
N TYR A 63 14.26 -17.66 -2.11
CA TYR A 63 13.26 -17.60 -1.04
C TYR A 63 12.11 -16.60 -1.32
N PRO A 64 12.35 -15.40 -1.86
CA PRO A 64 11.26 -14.48 -2.23
C PRO A 64 10.28 -15.10 -3.22
N TYR A 65 10.78 -15.87 -4.20
CA TYR A 65 9.95 -16.59 -5.16
C TYR A 65 9.08 -17.65 -4.48
N PHE A 66 9.67 -18.46 -3.61
CA PHE A 66 8.94 -19.46 -2.80
C PHE A 66 7.88 -18.81 -1.88
N ALA A 67 8.21 -17.71 -1.23
CA ALA A 67 7.31 -17.01 -0.32
C ALA A 67 6.09 -16.42 -1.06
N GLN A 68 6.31 -15.80 -2.22
CA GLN A 68 5.22 -15.29 -3.07
C GLN A 68 4.31 -16.42 -3.57
N LEU A 69 4.90 -17.56 -3.97
CA LEU A 69 4.11 -18.73 -4.36
C LEU A 69 3.26 -19.26 -3.19
N CYS A 70 3.83 -19.41 -2.00
CA CYS A 70 3.10 -19.83 -0.80
C CYS A 70 1.90 -18.93 -0.52
N GLU A 71 2.09 -17.61 -0.59
CA GLU A 71 1.03 -16.63 -0.37
C GLU A 71 -0.06 -16.74 -1.44
N SER A 72 0.32 -16.82 -2.72
CA SER A 72 -0.64 -16.96 -3.83
C SER A 72 -1.46 -18.25 -3.72
N TYR A 73 -0.84 -19.38 -3.35
CA TYR A 73 -1.54 -20.65 -3.15
C TYR A 73 -2.46 -20.61 -1.94
N ASN A 74 -2.04 -19.98 -0.83
CA ASN A 74 -2.88 -19.82 0.35
C ASN A 74 -4.14 -19.00 0.01
N GLN A 75 -4.00 -17.91 -0.74
CA GLN A 75 -5.12 -17.08 -1.17
C GLN A 75 -6.07 -17.81 -2.14
N CYS A 76 -5.55 -18.72 -2.97
CA CYS A 76 -6.37 -19.58 -3.83
C CYS A 76 -7.13 -20.65 -3.04
N LEU A 77 -6.51 -21.23 -2.01
CA LEU A 77 -7.13 -22.25 -1.16
C LEU A 77 -8.15 -21.66 -0.18
N HIS A 78 -7.88 -20.45 0.32
CA HIS A 78 -8.67 -19.76 1.33
C HIS A 78 -9.02 -18.33 0.89
N PRO A 79 -9.84 -18.17 -0.18
CA PRO A 79 -10.22 -16.85 -0.67
C PRO A 79 -11.13 -16.13 0.34
N LYS A 80 -10.83 -14.85 0.62
CA LYS A 80 -11.72 -14.00 1.43
C LYS A 80 -13.09 -13.88 0.75
N GLN A 81 -14.18 -14.10 1.48
CA GLN A 81 -15.53 -14.10 0.89
C GLN A 81 -15.89 -12.76 0.23
N GLN A 82 -15.41 -11.65 0.78
CA GLN A 82 -15.58 -10.30 0.25
C GLN A 82 -14.91 -10.14 -1.11
N TYR A 83 -13.75 -10.78 -1.31
CA TYR A 83 -13.02 -10.75 -2.57
C TYR A 83 -13.77 -11.51 -3.68
N ILE A 84 -14.40 -12.64 -3.36
CA ILE A 84 -15.24 -13.37 -4.33
C ILE A 84 -16.43 -12.52 -4.79
N GLN A 85 -17.08 -11.80 -3.86
CA GLN A 85 -18.18 -10.89 -4.21
C GLN A 85 -17.71 -9.76 -5.13
N PHE A 86 -16.54 -9.19 -4.86
CA PHE A 86 -15.90 -8.18 -5.71
C PHE A 86 -15.60 -8.72 -7.12
N LEU A 87 -15.05 -9.92 -7.22
CA LEU A 87 -14.75 -10.57 -8.51
C LEU A 87 -16.03 -10.76 -9.32
N ASN A 88 -17.10 -11.30 -8.72
CA ASN A 88 -18.38 -11.48 -9.41
C ASN A 88 -18.96 -10.17 -9.94
N LYS A 89 -18.82 -9.06 -9.18
CA LYS A 89 -19.26 -7.73 -9.62
C LYS A 89 -18.42 -7.19 -10.78
N THR A 90 -17.12 -7.44 -10.75
CA THR A 90 -16.16 -6.91 -11.73
C THR A 90 -16.21 -7.71 -13.05
N MET A 91 -16.33 -9.03 -12.98
CA MET A 91 -16.40 -9.89 -14.17
C MET A 91 -17.65 -9.61 -15.03
N GLY A 92 -18.77 -9.19 -14.40
CA GLY A 92 -19.99 -8.84 -15.11
C GLY A 92 -19.99 -7.46 -15.79
N ASN A 93 -18.96 -6.62 -15.57
CA ASN A 93 -18.97 -5.24 -16.04
C ASN A 93 -17.59 -4.78 -16.56
N THR A 94 -17.44 -4.78 -17.89
CA THR A 94 -16.22 -4.36 -18.58
C THR A 94 -15.82 -2.91 -18.30
N GLN A 95 -16.77 -2.01 -18.03
CA GLN A 95 -16.48 -0.61 -17.73
C GLN A 95 -15.74 -0.43 -16.41
N ILE A 96 -16.07 -1.27 -15.42
CA ILE A 96 -15.37 -1.27 -14.13
C ILE A 96 -13.92 -1.68 -14.32
N LEU A 97 -13.68 -2.73 -15.12
CA LEU A 97 -12.33 -3.21 -15.41
C LEU A 97 -11.47 -2.15 -16.12
N ILE A 98 -12.03 -1.48 -17.14
CA ILE A 98 -11.33 -0.41 -17.88
C ILE A 98 -11.00 0.77 -16.97
N LYS A 99 -11.92 1.12 -16.04
CA LYS A 99 -11.65 2.18 -15.06
C LYS A 99 -10.48 1.82 -14.15
N TYR A 100 -10.44 0.58 -13.65
CA TYR A 100 -9.33 0.10 -12.82
C TYR A 100 -8.00 0.02 -13.57
N SER A 101 -8.00 -0.45 -14.83
CA SER A 101 -6.78 -0.51 -15.63
C SER A 101 -6.21 0.89 -15.90
N LYS A 102 -7.07 1.87 -16.21
CA LYS A 102 -6.66 3.26 -16.33
C LYS A 102 -6.09 3.81 -15.03
N MET A 103 -6.79 3.58 -13.91
CA MET A 103 -6.32 4.03 -12.59
C MET A 103 -4.94 3.48 -12.24
N ARG A 104 -4.68 2.20 -12.54
CA ARG A 104 -3.37 1.58 -12.34
C ARG A 104 -2.31 2.23 -13.24
N ALA A 105 -2.60 2.43 -14.53
CA ALA A 105 -1.66 3.04 -15.47
C ALA A 105 -1.28 4.47 -15.05
N ASP A 106 -2.26 5.26 -14.61
CA ASP A 106 -2.03 6.63 -14.10
C ASP A 106 -1.13 6.60 -12.85
N TYR A 107 -1.35 5.64 -11.93
CA TYR A 107 -0.55 5.48 -10.72
C TYR A 107 0.90 5.01 -11.02
N GLU A 108 1.07 4.04 -11.91
CA GLU A 108 2.40 3.56 -12.32
C GLU A 108 3.23 4.69 -12.92
N LYS A 109 2.62 5.53 -13.76
CA LYS A 109 3.26 6.71 -14.33
C LYS A 109 3.72 7.70 -13.26
N GLU A 110 2.88 8.02 -12.27
CA GLU A 110 3.28 8.93 -11.18
C GLU A 110 4.43 8.34 -10.33
N ILE A 111 4.40 7.02 -10.07
CA ILE A 111 5.52 6.36 -9.38
C ILE A 111 6.81 6.51 -10.17
N GLU A 112 6.78 6.30 -11.49
CA GLU A 112 7.95 6.46 -12.34
C GLU A 112 8.47 7.90 -12.34
N GLU A 113 7.59 8.90 -12.38
CA GLU A 113 7.96 10.31 -12.29
C GLU A 113 8.62 10.66 -10.95
N ILE A 114 8.07 10.15 -9.84
CA ILE A 114 8.64 10.32 -8.49
C ILE A 114 10.01 9.64 -8.41
N LYS A 115 10.13 8.40 -8.88
CA LYS A 115 11.43 7.67 -8.90
C LYS A 115 12.47 8.44 -9.70
N LYS A 116 12.12 8.94 -10.88
CA LYS A 116 13.02 9.70 -11.73
C LYS A 116 13.46 11.00 -11.05
N LYS A 117 12.53 11.73 -10.42
CA LYS A 117 12.86 12.95 -9.67
C LYS A 117 13.79 12.67 -8.49
N ASN A 118 13.53 11.61 -7.74
CA ASN A 118 14.40 11.19 -6.64
C ASN A 118 15.80 10.77 -7.12
N GLU A 119 15.90 10.09 -8.26
CA GLU A 119 17.19 9.76 -8.88
C GLU A 119 17.94 11.01 -9.37
N GLU A 120 17.25 12.00 -9.92
CA GLU A 120 17.82 13.29 -10.31
C GLU A 120 18.31 14.11 -9.11
N ASP A 121 17.51 14.15 -8.03
CA ASP A 121 17.87 14.83 -6.78
C ASP A 121 19.07 14.15 -6.13
N LYS A 122 19.10 12.81 -6.08
CA LYS A 122 20.24 12.04 -5.59
C LYS A 122 21.52 12.30 -6.39
N LYS A 123 21.42 12.35 -7.73
CA LYS A 123 22.58 12.69 -8.59
C LYS A 123 23.07 14.11 -8.35
N ARG A 124 22.17 15.08 -8.18
CA ARG A 124 22.52 16.46 -7.86
C ARG A 124 23.23 16.56 -6.51
N GLU A 125 22.77 15.82 -5.51
CA GLU A 125 23.44 15.71 -4.21
C GLU A 125 24.83 15.08 -4.34
N GLU A 126 24.98 14.02 -5.13
CA GLU A 126 26.27 13.39 -5.41
C GLU A 126 27.25 14.36 -6.10
N GLU A 127 26.79 15.14 -7.09
CA GLU A 127 27.58 16.18 -7.77
C GLU A 127 28.01 17.30 -6.80
N LEU A 128 27.10 17.77 -5.96
CA LEU A 128 27.40 18.75 -4.93
C LEU A 128 28.42 18.18 -3.93
N ASN A 129 28.24 16.95 -3.49
CA ASN A 129 29.15 16.29 -2.55
C ASN A 129 30.57 16.14 -3.11
N LEU A 130 30.71 15.88 -4.42
CA LEU A 130 31.99 15.87 -5.12
C LEU A 130 32.62 17.26 -5.24
N SER A 131 31.80 18.31 -5.31
CA SER A 131 32.25 19.70 -5.41
C SER A 131 32.69 20.32 -4.08
N ILE A 132 32.32 19.71 -2.94
CA ILE A 132 32.71 20.19 -1.61
C ILE A 132 34.20 19.91 -1.41
N ASN A 133 34.97 20.96 -1.11
CA ASN A 133 36.38 20.83 -0.75
C ASN A 133 36.52 20.33 0.70
N TRP A 134 36.56 19.01 0.89
CA TRP A 134 36.75 18.38 2.20
C TRP A 134 38.11 18.68 2.87
N ASN A 135 39.05 19.34 2.18
CA ASN A 135 40.33 19.76 2.76
C ASN A 135 40.27 21.15 3.40
N ASP A 136 39.17 21.90 3.23
CA ASP A 136 38.95 23.20 3.87
C ASP A 136 38.17 23.01 5.18
N PHE A 137 38.88 22.59 6.22
CA PHE A 137 38.31 22.39 7.55
C PHE A 137 39.02 23.25 8.59
N VAL A 138 38.24 23.78 9.53
CA VAL A 138 38.76 24.46 10.73
C VAL A 138 38.56 23.50 11.90
N VAL A 139 39.65 22.96 12.43
CA VAL A 139 39.60 22.14 13.65
C VAL A 139 39.35 23.07 14.83
N VAL A 140 38.18 22.94 15.44
CA VAL A 140 37.79 23.74 16.62
C VAL A 140 38.30 23.08 17.91
N GLU A 141 38.16 21.77 18.01
CA GLU A 141 38.52 21.00 19.18
C GLU A 141 38.89 19.57 18.76
N THR A 142 39.91 19.00 19.38
CA THR A 142 40.29 17.61 19.19
C THR A 142 39.83 16.82 20.41
N ILE A 143 39.00 15.81 20.19
CA ILE A 143 38.55 14.91 21.25
C ILE A 143 39.69 13.90 21.48
N ASP A 144 40.44 14.08 22.56
CA ASP A 144 41.42 13.10 23.00
C ASP A 144 40.70 11.99 23.76
N PHE A 145 40.67 10.78 23.18
CA PHE A 145 40.10 9.58 23.82
C PHE A 145 41.02 9.00 24.91
N ASN A 146 41.64 9.84 25.73
CA ASN A 146 42.45 9.38 26.85
C ASN A 146 41.52 8.97 28.01
N ASP A 147 41.33 7.65 28.11
CA ASP A 147 40.82 6.87 29.23
C ASP A 147 39.44 7.26 29.78
N PHE A 148 38.41 6.56 29.27
CA PHE A 148 37.20 6.03 29.97
C PHE A 148 36.04 5.77 28.99
N ILE A 149 36.30 5.13 27.85
CA ILE A 149 35.24 4.49 27.03
C ILE A 149 35.33 2.99 27.26
N GLU A 150 35.11 2.54 28.50
CA GLU A 150 34.90 1.11 28.81
C GLU A 150 33.47 0.65 28.55
N THR A 151 32.57 1.57 28.19
CA THR A 151 31.20 1.23 27.83
C THR A 151 31.09 1.26 26.31
N GLU A 152 30.87 0.10 25.69
CA GLU A 152 30.26 0.01 24.37
C GLU A 152 28.96 0.83 24.42
N HIS A 153 29.02 2.10 24.02
CA HIS A 153 27.83 2.87 23.77
C HIS A 153 27.16 2.21 22.57
N GLN A 154 26.22 1.30 22.84
CA GLN A 154 25.28 0.85 21.83
C GLN A 154 24.69 2.11 21.19
N ASN A 155 24.60 2.16 19.86
CA ASN A 155 24.02 3.27 19.11
C ASN A 155 22.48 3.30 19.28
N ILE A 156 22.01 3.19 20.53
CA ILE A 156 20.59 3.08 20.89
C ILE A 156 19.81 4.25 20.30
N PHE A 157 20.38 5.45 20.27
CA PHE A 157 19.73 6.65 19.75
C PHE A 157 19.53 6.62 18.22
N LEU A 158 20.54 6.20 17.46
CA LEU A 158 20.44 6.09 16.00
C LEU A 158 19.55 4.91 15.62
N ASP A 159 19.70 3.77 16.30
CA ASP A 159 18.84 2.60 16.11
C ASP A 159 17.38 2.90 16.47
N GLU A 160 17.11 3.70 17.52
CA GLU A 160 15.75 4.13 17.89
C GLU A 160 15.17 5.12 16.88
N MET A 161 15.96 6.07 16.35
CA MET A 161 15.50 6.97 15.30
C MET A 161 15.17 6.22 14.01
N GLU A 162 16.04 5.28 13.60
CA GLU A 162 15.79 4.42 12.44
C GLU A 162 14.57 3.53 12.67
N GLN A 163 14.45 2.89 13.84
CA GLN A 163 13.28 2.09 14.21
C GLN A 163 12.00 2.92 14.24
N ASN A 164 12.02 4.15 14.76
CA ASN A 164 10.86 5.03 14.77
C ASN A 164 10.44 5.41 13.34
N THR A 165 11.39 5.73 12.45
CA THR A 165 11.06 6.00 11.03
C THR A 165 10.54 4.74 10.32
N GLU A 166 11.11 3.57 10.60
CA GLU A 166 10.62 2.31 10.05
C GLU A 166 9.24 1.92 10.62
N GLU A 167 8.97 2.22 11.89
CA GLU A 167 7.69 1.98 12.54
C GLU A 167 6.62 2.92 12.04
N GLU A 168 6.93 4.19 11.80
CA GLU A 168 6.03 5.15 11.13
C GLU A 168 5.70 4.67 9.72
N ILE A 169 6.69 4.24 8.92
CA ILE A 169 6.47 3.66 7.58
C ILE A 169 5.67 2.34 7.65
N LYS A 170 5.92 1.50 8.66
CA LYS A 170 5.17 0.25 8.89
C LYS A 170 3.75 0.52 9.38
N GLN A 171 3.51 1.56 10.16
CA GLN A 171 2.19 1.99 10.60
C GLN A 171 1.41 2.58 9.43
N GLU A 172 2.01 3.46 8.64
CA GLU A 172 1.40 3.96 7.40
C GLU A 172 1.07 2.82 6.43
N THR A 173 1.96 1.85 6.23
CA THR A 173 1.67 0.69 5.35
C THR A 173 0.65 -0.28 5.93
N LYS A 174 0.59 -0.47 7.26
CA LYS A 174 -0.45 -1.31 7.91
C LYS A 174 -1.80 -0.62 8.00
N GLU A 175 -1.82 0.69 8.19
CA GLU A 175 -3.03 1.52 8.13
C GLU A 175 -3.55 1.60 6.71
N GLU A 176 -2.66 1.75 5.70
CA GLU A 176 -3.03 1.62 4.29
C GLU A 176 -3.52 0.21 3.95
N GLU A 177 -2.87 -0.87 4.40
CA GLU A 177 -3.32 -2.25 4.14
C GLU A 177 -4.65 -2.60 4.83
N ASN A 178 -4.86 -2.15 6.08
CA ASN A 178 -6.11 -2.35 6.81
C ASN A 178 -7.25 -1.43 6.33
N GLN A 179 -6.93 -0.21 5.84
CA GLN A 179 -7.89 0.63 5.14
C GLN A 179 -8.20 0.04 3.76
N ASN A 180 -7.25 -0.54 3.04
CA ASN A 180 -7.51 -1.12 1.71
C ASN A 180 -8.45 -2.34 1.77
N ASP A 181 -8.30 -3.23 2.76
CA ASP A 181 -9.22 -4.38 2.94
C ASP A 181 -10.62 -3.94 3.44
N ASN A 182 -10.75 -2.85 4.20
CA ASN A 182 -12.03 -2.39 4.78
C ASN A 182 -12.75 -1.29 3.96
N ASP A 183 -12.01 -0.40 3.30
CA ASP A 183 -12.53 0.69 2.45
C ASP A 183 -13.01 0.20 1.09
N GLU A 184 -12.41 -0.85 0.51
CA GLU A 184 -12.85 -1.38 -0.78
C GLU A 184 -14.27 -1.98 -0.72
N ILE A 185 -14.67 -2.51 0.44
CA ILE A 185 -16.01 -3.11 0.60
C ILE A 185 -17.04 -2.05 1.00
N THR A 186 -16.64 -1.04 1.77
CA THR A 186 -17.54 0.02 2.21
C THR A 186 -17.75 1.10 1.14
N LYS A 187 -16.76 1.42 0.30
CA LYS A 187 -16.92 2.39 -0.80
C LYS A 187 -17.74 1.82 -1.97
N ILE A 188 -17.77 0.50 -2.16
CA ILE A 188 -18.65 -0.14 -3.16
C ILE A 188 -20.10 -0.29 -2.65
N LYS A 189 -20.33 -0.29 -1.32
CA LYS A 189 -21.67 -0.24 -0.70
C LYS A 189 -22.28 1.18 -0.66
N LYS A 190 -21.51 2.24 -0.90
CA LYS A 190 -22.06 3.61 -1.04
C LYS A 190 -22.51 3.93 -2.48
N GLY A 191 -23.09 2.95 -3.15
CA GLY A 191 -24.09 3.18 -4.18
C GLY A 191 -25.47 2.96 -3.57
N ASN A 192 -26.16 4.05 -3.23
CA ASN A 192 -27.55 4.13 -2.80
C ASN A 192 -27.95 3.36 -1.53
N GLN A 193 -28.04 4.11 -0.42
CA GLN A 193 -29.25 4.16 0.43
C GLN A 193 -29.03 5.21 1.54
N TYR A 194 -29.04 6.49 1.17
CA TYR A 194 -29.56 7.52 2.08
C TYR A 194 -30.94 7.86 1.52
N GLY A 195 -32.00 7.43 2.21
CA GLY A 195 -33.32 7.98 1.94
C GLY A 195 -33.27 9.46 2.27
N GLU A 196 -33.30 10.31 1.24
CA GLU A 196 -33.38 11.75 1.43
C GLU A 196 -34.70 12.08 2.15
N VAL A 197 -34.59 12.49 3.42
CA VAL A 197 -35.73 12.95 4.21
C VAL A 197 -36.23 14.24 3.57
N LYS A 198 -37.47 14.21 3.05
CA LYS A 198 -38.13 15.37 2.43
C LYS A 198 -39.00 16.07 3.47
N GLN A 199 -38.90 17.40 3.55
CA GLN A 199 -39.75 18.24 4.39
C GLN A 199 -40.53 19.24 3.55
N GLU A 200 -41.71 19.63 4.03
CA GLU A 200 -42.56 20.60 3.35
C GLU A 200 -42.08 22.02 3.64
N CYS A 201 -41.85 22.80 2.59
CA CYS A 201 -41.44 24.19 2.72
C CYS A 201 -42.60 25.07 3.25
N PRO A 202 -42.43 25.83 4.34
CA PRO A 202 -43.50 26.62 4.96
C PRO A 202 -43.95 27.84 4.14
N LEU A 203 -43.28 28.17 3.03
CA LEU A 203 -43.62 29.32 2.16
C LEU A 203 -44.38 28.93 0.88
N CYS A 204 -44.19 27.70 0.39
CA CYS A 204 -44.74 27.26 -0.90
C CYS A 204 -45.36 25.85 -0.85
N HIS A 205 -45.32 25.20 0.31
CA HIS A 205 -45.94 23.89 0.56
C HIS A 205 -45.47 22.76 -0.36
N ARG A 206 -44.27 22.90 -0.92
CA ARG A 206 -43.64 21.88 -1.77
C ARG A 206 -42.75 20.97 -0.93
N LEU A 207 -42.83 19.66 -1.18
CA LEU A 207 -41.97 18.66 -0.54
C LEU A 207 -40.58 18.69 -1.17
N ILE A 208 -39.57 19.06 -0.38
CA ILE A 208 -38.20 19.28 -0.85
C ILE A 208 -37.23 18.49 0.02
N PRO A 209 -36.22 17.83 -0.57
CA PRO A 209 -35.16 17.17 0.19
C PRO A 209 -34.46 18.15 1.15
N LEU A 210 -34.19 17.71 2.38
CA LEU A 210 -33.49 18.54 3.38
C LEU A 210 -32.12 19.06 2.91
N SER A 211 -31.43 18.32 2.02
CA SER A 211 -30.16 18.72 1.40
C SER A 211 -30.29 19.96 0.49
N GLU A 212 -31.48 20.23 -0.03
CA GLU A 212 -31.74 21.30 -1.00
C GLU A 212 -32.67 22.41 -0.45
N MET A 213 -33.13 22.28 0.79
CA MET A 213 -34.06 23.22 1.42
C MET A 213 -33.48 24.64 1.54
N ASP A 214 -32.20 24.78 1.91
CA ASP A 214 -31.54 26.09 2.02
C ASP A 214 -31.43 26.82 0.67
N LYS A 215 -31.16 26.07 -0.41
CA LYS A 215 -31.12 26.64 -1.76
C LYS A 215 -32.51 27.08 -2.20
N HIS A 216 -33.52 26.26 -1.91
CA HIS A 216 -34.90 26.60 -2.23
C HIS A 216 -35.40 27.84 -1.47
N MET A 217 -35.13 27.94 -0.15
CA MET A 217 -35.51 29.12 0.62
C MET A 217 -34.81 30.39 0.13
N LYS A 218 -33.53 30.29 -0.26
CA LYS A 218 -32.77 31.44 -0.78
C LYS A 218 -33.36 31.97 -2.09
N ILE A 219 -33.81 31.08 -2.97
CA ILE A 219 -34.47 31.44 -4.23
C ILE A 219 -35.82 32.12 -3.94
N GLU A 220 -36.65 31.56 -3.06
CA GLU A 220 -37.97 32.11 -2.73
C GLU A 220 -37.91 33.46 -1.98
N LEU A 221 -36.90 33.67 -1.12
CA LEU A 221 -36.68 34.96 -0.47
C LEU A 221 -36.16 36.01 -1.47
N SER A 222 -35.31 35.61 -2.42
CA SER A 222 -34.81 36.50 -3.47
C SER A 222 -35.88 36.93 -4.48
N SER A 223 -36.84 36.05 -4.78
CA SER A 223 -37.93 36.35 -5.71
C SER A 223 -38.96 37.33 -5.11
N LYS A 224 -39.18 37.25 -3.78
CA LYS A 224 -40.01 38.21 -3.05
C LYS A 224 -39.38 39.60 -2.95
N THR A 225 -38.07 39.70 -2.73
CA THR A 225 -37.36 40.98 -2.72
C THR A 225 -37.36 41.68 -4.08
N MET A 226 -37.34 40.91 -5.16
CA MET A 226 -37.46 41.45 -6.53
C MET A 226 -38.88 41.99 -6.81
N LYS A 227 -39.92 41.35 -6.26
CA LYS A 227 -41.32 41.82 -6.40
C LYS A 227 -41.64 43.05 -5.56
N SER A 228 -40.94 43.29 -4.45
CA SER A 228 -41.12 44.51 -3.64
C SER A 228 -40.39 45.74 -4.18
N GLN A 229 -39.41 45.57 -5.06
CA GLN A 229 -38.70 46.68 -5.73
C GLN A 229 -39.37 47.16 -7.04
N GLN A 230 -40.38 46.43 -7.53
CA GLN A 230 -41.14 46.79 -8.75
C GLN A 230 -42.49 47.48 -8.44
N LYS A 231 -42.65 48.04 -7.23
CA LYS A 231 -43.80 48.87 -6.85
C LYS A 231 -43.37 50.26 -6.44
#